data_AF-A0A5J4PFX6-F1
#
_entry.id   AF-A0A5J4PFX6-F1
#
_cell.length_a   1.000
_cell.length_b   1.000
_cell.length_c   1.000
_cell.angle_alpha   90.00
_cell.angle_beta   90.00
_cell.angle_gamma   90.00
#
_symmetry.space_group_name_H-M   'P 1'
#
loop_
_entity.id
_entity.type
_entity.pdbx_description
1 polymer ?
#
loop_
_entity_poly.entity_id
_entity_poly.type
_entity_poly.pdbx_seq_one_letter_code
_entity_poly.pdbx_strand_id
1 'polypeptide(L)'
;MIQQPYNITSLPDSADGDFAFSAESGTVWMYDTNWYNSGQVVPDQVSPASDAVPLVDSATGAAGVSNQYSRGDHYHPLQVSSLFPLADTATGEAGTAAT
;
A
#
# COMPACT_ATOMS: atom_id res chain seq x y z
N MET A 1 11.90 34.16 -19.15
CA MET A 1 12.79 33.07 -18.69
C MET A 1 12.05 32.38 -17.56
N ILE A 2 11.54 31.17 -17.80
CA ILE A 2 10.75 30.43 -16.82
C ILE A 2 11.74 29.54 -16.08
N GLN A 3 12.01 29.84 -14.81
CA GLN A 3 12.77 28.96 -13.94
C GLN A 3 11.89 27.72 -13.72
N GLN A 4 12.25 26.61 -14.35
CA GLN A 4 11.54 25.34 -14.16
C GLN A 4 11.76 24.90 -12.70
N PRO A 5 10.71 24.76 -11.88
CA PRO A 5 10.84 24.53 -10.43
C PRO A 5 11.30 23.11 -10.05
N TYR A 6 11.90 22.35 -10.97
CA TYR A 6 12.03 20.89 -10.87
C TYR A 6 13.48 20.37 -10.93
N ASN A 7 14.48 21.23 -10.73
CA ASN A 7 15.89 20.87 -10.86
C ASN A 7 16.54 20.67 -9.48
N ILE A 8 17.24 19.54 -9.31
CA ILE A 8 18.24 19.40 -8.24
C ILE A 8 19.49 20.14 -8.73
N THR A 9 19.84 21.25 -8.07
CA THR A 9 20.94 22.12 -8.52
C THR A 9 22.14 22.10 -7.59
N SER A 10 21.94 21.76 -6.31
CA SER A 10 23.04 21.54 -5.37
C SER A 10 22.60 20.64 -4.22
N LEU A 11 23.49 19.72 -3.84
CA LEU A 11 23.45 18.95 -2.61
C LEU A 11 24.83 19.07 -1.95
N PRO A 12 24.92 19.05 -0.61
CA PRO A 12 26.22 19.08 0.07
C PRO A 12 27.02 17.80 -0.23
N ASP A 13 28.35 17.92 -0.22
CA ASP A 13 29.31 16.81 -0.32
C ASP A 13 29.13 15.88 -1.55
N SER A 14 28.59 16.39 -2.66
CA SER A 14 28.41 15.60 -3.88
C SER A 14 29.74 15.24 -4.54
N ALA A 15 29.89 13.98 -4.92
CA ALA A 15 31.02 13.43 -5.65
C ALA A 15 30.55 12.69 -6.91
N ASP A 16 31.44 12.58 -7.91
CA ASP A 16 31.15 11.89 -9.18
C ASP A 16 30.55 10.50 -8.94
N GLY A 17 29.39 10.25 -9.52
CA GLY A 17 28.66 8.99 -9.39
C GLY A 17 27.58 8.99 -8.30
N ASP A 18 27.45 10.05 -7.52
CA ASP A 18 26.32 10.23 -6.61
C ASP A 18 25.01 10.35 -7.39
N PHE A 19 23.93 9.87 -6.78
CA PHE A 19 22.59 9.94 -7.35
C PHE A 19 21.55 10.36 -6.31
N ALA A 20 20.51 11.03 -6.78
CA ALA A 20 19.38 11.46 -5.96
C ALA A 20 18.06 11.15 -6.67
N PHE A 21 17.04 10.73 -5.90
CA PHE A 21 15.70 10.52 -6.42
C PHE A 21 14.91 11.82 -6.31
N SER A 22 14.35 12.29 -7.42
CA SER A 22 13.43 13.43 -7.40
C SER A 22 12.00 12.90 -7.35
N ALA A 23 11.34 13.07 -6.20
CA ALA A 23 9.93 12.72 -6.04
C ALA A 23 9.00 13.58 -6.91
N GLU A 24 9.40 14.81 -7.25
CA GLU A 24 8.64 15.70 -8.13
C GLU A 24 8.72 15.30 -9.60
N SER A 25 9.91 14.96 -10.09
CA SER A 25 10.09 14.57 -11.51
C SER A 25 9.94 13.07 -11.75
N GLY A 26 9.93 12.25 -10.70
CA GLY A 26 9.87 10.79 -10.79
C GLY A 26 11.12 10.17 -11.41
N THR A 27 12.23 10.92 -11.50
CA THR A 27 13.47 10.50 -12.14
C THR A 27 14.67 10.52 -11.18
N VAL A 28 15.66 9.70 -11.51
CA VAL A 28 16.99 9.71 -10.93
C VAL A 28 17.79 10.87 -11.51
N TRP A 29 18.41 11.65 -10.63
CA TRP A 29 19.40 12.66 -10.97
C TRP A 29 20.77 12.10 -10.62
N MET A 30 21.76 12.39 -11.46
CA MET A 30 23.14 11.95 -11.27
C MET A 30 24.08 13.15 -11.21
N TYR A 31 25.14 13.01 -10.42
CA TYR A 31 26.18 14.02 -10.29
C TYR A 31 27.46 13.56 -10.99
N ASP A 32 27.98 14.43 -11.86
CA ASP A 32 29.35 14.38 -12.38
C ASP A 32 30.11 15.63 -11.90
N THR A 33 30.26 16.64 -12.75
CA THR A 33 30.61 18.01 -12.39
C THR A 33 29.37 18.82 -11.99
N ASN A 34 28.18 18.48 -12.49
CA ASN A 34 26.92 19.10 -12.13
C ASN A 34 25.81 18.06 -11.98
N TRP A 35 24.73 18.43 -11.30
CA TRP A 35 23.52 17.62 -11.29
C TRP A 35 22.83 17.67 -12.65
N TYR A 36 22.56 16.50 -13.22
CA TYR A 36 21.76 16.35 -14.43
C TYR A 36 20.71 15.25 -14.27
N ASN A 37 19.61 15.39 -15.00
CA ASN A 37 18.56 14.39 -15.03
C ASN A 37 19.01 13.24 -15.96
N SER A 38 19.14 12.03 -15.44
CA SER A 38 19.58 10.88 -16.24
C SER A 38 18.45 10.27 -17.09
N GLY A 39 17.21 10.70 -16.86
CA GLY A 39 16.00 10.16 -17.49
C GLY A 39 15.59 8.78 -16.96
N GLN A 40 16.38 8.16 -16.06
CA GLN A 40 15.97 6.93 -15.40
C GLN A 40 14.81 7.21 -14.46
N VAL A 41 13.75 6.43 -14.58
CA VAL A 41 12.59 6.46 -13.68
C VAL A 41 12.96 5.89 -12.31
N VAL A 42 12.41 6.48 -11.25
CA VAL A 42 12.54 5.97 -9.88
C VAL A 42 11.88 4.59 -9.79
N PRO A 43 12.56 3.55 -9.24
CA PRO A 43 12.02 2.19 -9.24
C PRO A 43 10.67 1.98 -8.54
N ASP A 44 10.34 2.76 -7.50
CA ASP A 44 9.01 2.63 -6.87
C ASP A 44 7.88 3.09 -7.80
N GLN A 45 8.19 3.96 -8.77
CA GLN A 45 7.23 4.48 -9.74
C GLN A 45 6.98 3.54 -10.92
N VAL A 46 7.83 2.53 -11.16
CA VAL A 46 7.70 1.64 -12.34
C VAL A 46 6.79 0.44 -12.12
N SER A 47 6.47 0.14 -10.87
CA SER A 47 5.52 -0.91 -10.53
C SER A 47 4.23 -0.27 -10.03
N PRO A 48 3.21 -0.10 -10.89
CA PRO A 48 1.91 0.35 -10.45
C PRO A 48 1.38 -0.54 -9.33
N ALA A 49 0.73 0.07 -8.35
CA ALA A 49 0.01 -0.70 -7.36
C ALA A 49 -1.16 -1.47 -8.01
N SER A 50 -1.48 -2.63 -7.46
CA SER A 50 -2.66 -3.41 -7.84
C SER A 50 -3.93 -2.62 -7.52
N ASP A 51 -4.86 -2.57 -8.48
CA ASP A 51 -6.24 -2.10 -8.27
C ASP A 51 -7.24 -3.26 -8.05
N ALA A 52 -6.73 -4.47 -7.80
CA ALA A 52 -7.56 -5.63 -7.53
C ALA A 52 -8.31 -5.47 -6.19
N VAL A 53 -9.64 -5.56 -6.24
CA VAL A 53 -10.48 -5.62 -5.05
C VAL A 53 -10.28 -6.98 -4.36
N PRO A 54 -9.92 -7.03 -3.07
CA PRO A 54 -9.85 -8.29 -2.33
C PRO A 54 -11.18 -9.03 -2.38
N LEU A 55 -11.13 -10.37 -2.53
CA LEU A 55 -12.33 -11.19 -2.42
C LEU A 55 -12.96 -11.00 -1.04
N VAL A 56 -14.30 -10.99 -1.01
CA VAL A 56 -15.03 -11.09 0.26
C VAL A 56 -14.67 -12.42 0.91
N ASP A 57 -14.52 -12.42 2.23
CA ASP A 57 -14.33 -13.66 2.95
C ASP A 57 -15.53 -14.60 2.67
N SER A 58 -15.22 -15.87 2.48
CA SER A 58 -16.21 -16.91 2.20
C SER A 58 -16.07 -17.94 3.31
N ALA A 59 -17.12 -18.69 3.63
CA ALA A 59 -17.08 -19.69 4.70
C ALA A 59 -15.99 -20.78 4.51
N THR A 60 -15.32 -20.81 3.35
CA THR A 60 -14.20 -21.70 3.00
C THR A 60 -12.83 -21.00 3.01
N GLY A 61 -12.77 -19.69 3.31
CA GLY A 61 -11.53 -18.95 3.58
C GLY A 61 -10.43 -19.12 2.54
N ALA A 62 -10.70 -18.77 1.27
CA ALA A 62 -9.67 -18.82 0.23
C ALA A 62 -8.86 -17.51 0.23
N ALA A 63 -7.61 -17.56 0.68
CA ALA A 63 -6.68 -16.45 0.49
C ALA A 63 -6.38 -16.26 -1.01
N GLY A 64 -6.49 -15.03 -1.50
CA GLY A 64 -6.03 -14.69 -2.84
C GLY A 64 -4.51 -14.80 -2.95
N VAL A 65 -4.00 -15.32 -4.07
CA VAL A 65 -2.56 -15.38 -4.38
C VAL A 65 -2.23 -14.37 -5.47
N SER A 66 -1.71 -13.19 -5.10
CA SER A 66 -1.24 -12.17 -6.04
C SER A 66 0.21 -11.84 -5.74
N ASN A 67 1.04 -11.81 -6.79
CA ASN A 67 2.44 -11.34 -6.71
C ASN A 67 2.55 -9.82 -6.97
N GLN A 68 1.42 -9.13 -7.12
CA GLN A 68 1.39 -7.68 -7.40
C GLN A 68 1.54 -6.87 -6.11
N TYR A 69 2.20 -5.72 -6.20
CA TYR A 69 2.33 -4.77 -5.10
C TYR A 69 0.94 -4.29 -4.64
N SER A 70 0.62 -4.46 -3.36
CA SER A 70 -0.65 -4.00 -2.78
C SER A 70 -0.51 -2.60 -2.22
N ARG A 71 -1.47 -1.72 -2.52
CA ARG A 71 -1.49 -0.35 -2.01
C ARG A 71 -1.96 -0.33 -0.54
N GLY A 72 -1.46 0.61 0.26
CA GLY A 72 -1.79 0.69 1.69
C GLY A 72 -3.22 1.11 2.02
N ASP A 73 -3.97 1.63 1.04
CA ASP A 73 -5.38 2.01 1.10
C ASP A 73 -6.33 0.90 0.59
N HIS A 74 -5.86 -0.35 0.50
CA HIS A 74 -6.74 -1.50 0.26
C HIS A 74 -7.74 -1.69 1.42
N TYR A 75 -9.02 -1.75 1.08
CA TYR A 75 -10.09 -2.09 2.02
C TYR A 75 -10.58 -3.51 1.77
N HIS A 76 -10.76 -4.27 2.86
CA HIS A 76 -11.49 -5.53 2.82
C HIS A 76 -13.00 -5.25 2.82
N PRO A 77 -13.78 -5.80 1.87
CA PRO A 77 -15.22 -5.71 1.93
C PRO A 77 -15.74 -6.28 3.26
N LEU A 78 -16.57 -5.51 3.98
CA LEU A 78 -17.14 -5.93 5.25
C LEU A 78 -18.18 -7.03 5.02
N GLN A 79 -17.98 -8.19 5.64
CA GLN A 79 -18.93 -9.29 5.59
C GLN A 79 -20.01 -9.10 6.67
N VAL A 80 -21.02 -8.30 6.39
CA VAL A 80 -22.23 -8.20 7.24
C VAL A 80 -23.20 -9.32 6.87
N SER A 81 -23.32 -10.30 7.75
CA SER A 81 -24.42 -11.28 7.71
C SER A 81 -25.74 -10.57 8.04
N SER A 82 -26.76 -10.70 7.17
CA SER A 82 -28.13 -10.27 7.47
C SER A 82 -28.92 -11.29 8.31
N LEU A 83 -28.31 -12.42 8.68
CA LEU A 83 -28.94 -13.36 9.61
C LEU A 83 -28.93 -12.73 11.00
N PHE A 84 -30.12 -12.40 11.48
CA PHE A 84 -30.35 -12.04 12.87
C PHE A 84 -29.71 -13.11 13.78
N PRO A 85 -29.07 -12.72 14.90
CA PRO A 85 -28.63 -13.71 15.88
C PRO A 85 -29.82 -14.61 16.22
N LEU A 86 -29.60 -15.92 16.13
CA LEU A 86 -30.62 -16.90 16.49
C LEU A 86 -31.07 -16.58 17.92
N ALA A 87 -32.37 -16.36 18.11
CA ALA A 87 -32.89 -16.11 19.44
C ALA A 87 -32.52 -17.28 20.35
N ASP A 88 -31.93 -16.98 21.50
CA ASP A 88 -31.66 -17.98 22.52
C ASP A 88 -32.99 -18.61 22.93
N THR A 89 -33.16 -19.88 22.55
CA THR A 89 -34.34 -20.69 22.86
C THR A 89 -34.06 -21.61 24.04
N ALA A 90 -32.99 -21.37 24.81
CA ALA A 90 -32.71 -22.14 26.01
C ALA A 90 -33.82 -21.94 27.06
N THR A 91 -34.77 -22.87 27.06
CA THR A 91 -35.56 -23.19 28.25
C THR A 91 -34.64 -23.93 29.22
N GLY A 92 -33.76 -23.18 29.88
CA GLY A 92 -32.87 -23.72 30.91
C GLY A 92 -33.65 -24.09 32.16
N GLU A 93 -33.58 -25.34 32.60
CA GLU A 93 -34.07 -25.76 33.91
C GLU A 93 -33.09 -25.28 34.99
N ALA A 94 -33.60 -24.66 36.05
CA ALA A 94 -32.78 -24.24 37.19
C ALA A 94 -32.40 -25.47 38.03
N GLY A 95 -31.11 -25.79 38.08
CA GLY A 95 -30.59 -26.86 38.94
C GLY A 95 -30.71 -26.51 40.42
N THR A 96 -31.31 -27.40 41.21
CA THR A 96 -31.46 -27.26 42.66
C THR A 96 -30.14 -27.56 43.38
N ALA A 97 -29.68 -26.64 44.22
CA ALA A 97 -28.53 -26.88 45.11
C ALA A 97 -28.98 -27.70 46.33
N ALA A 98 -28.32 -28.84 46.57
CA ALA A 98 -28.48 -29.62 47.80
C ALA A 98 -27.48 -29.13 48.87
N THR A 99 -27.97 -29.01 50.10
CA THR A 99 -27.24 -28.54 51.31
C THR A 99 -26.35 -29.61 51.91
#